data_AF-A0AAD4MJH7-F1
#
_entry.id   AF-A0AAD4MJH7-F1
#
_cell.length_a   1.000
_cell.length_b   1.000
_cell.length_c   1.000
_cell.angle_alpha   90.00
_cell.angle_beta   90.00
_cell.angle_gamma   90.00
#
_symmetry.space_group_name_H-M   'P 1'
#
loop_
_entity.id
_entity.type
_entity.pdbx_description
1 polymer ?
#
loop_
_entity_poly.entity_id
_entity_poly.type
_entity_poly.pdbx_seq_one_letter_code
_entity_poly.pdbx_strand_id
1 'polypeptide(L)'
;MDDEFDATAEDMFSESSVSGISVDLAAEYRANSQVYCILAEMKAHDSNGKYVLPVLYALLKDKTKNSYQKMFQLIKNTWPNFNPALINMDFELVTIEAASEQFPDARIAGCFFHLIKNFKKKLIHSAIFAEYRSNQEFAVKARMLMSLVFVPPAFARDIFQELKTDLGVQMMRKLTPIFNWFKKYYIGAPGREAMFPIALWTAYERTLAGEDRTNNFAEAAHRKLQSLFGMDHPSLGNFLDRLKNAQKSHDRTYEEYVMGKPPQKKRRKYLDADKRILNLVGSFEGRNTVQSRMEYLKGLAYNFVMDQ
;
A
#
# COMPACT_ATOMS: atom_id res chain seq x y z
N MET A 1 -46.57 5.82 -8.71
CA MET A 1 -45.81 7.08 -8.69
C MET A 1 -44.54 6.74 -7.99
N ASP A 2 -43.57 6.45 -8.84
CA ASP A 2 -42.18 6.26 -8.52
C ASP A 2 -41.69 7.51 -7.77
N ASP A 3 -41.13 7.31 -6.58
CA ASP A 3 -40.09 8.16 -6.03
C ASP A 3 -38.97 7.23 -5.61
N GLU A 4 -38.32 6.72 -6.65
CA GLU A 4 -36.98 6.19 -6.70
C GLU A 4 -36.02 7.36 -6.42
N PHE A 5 -35.80 7.72 -5.16
CA PHE A 5 -34.67 8.55 -4.73
C PHE A 5 -34.46 8.37 -3.23
N ASP A 6 -33.57 7.45 -2.87
CA ASP A 6 -32.91 7.49 -1.56
C ASP A 6 -31.40 7.35 -1.78
N ALA A 7 -30.83 8.38 -2.40
CA ALA A 7 -29.40 8.66 -2.31
C ALA A 7 -29.10 9.00 -0.84
N THR A 8 -28.53 8.06 -0.08
CA THR A 8 -28.30 8.27 1.36
C THR A 8 -26.81 8.44 1.65
N ALA A 9 -26.49 9.64 2.18
CA ALA A 9 -25.29 10.12 2.90
C ALA A 9 -23.89 9.94 2.26
N GLU A 10 -23.80 9.04 1.29
CA GLU A 10 -22.67 8.25 0.83
C GLU A 10 -22.31 8.57 -0.63
N ASP A 11 -22.70 9.73 -1.17
CA ASP A 11 -22.27 10.26 -2.49
C ASP A 11 -20.76 10.59 -2.56
N MET A 12 -19.98 9.84 -1.77
CA MET A 12 -18.56 9.53 -1.85
C MET A 12 -17.63 10.29 -0.92
N PHE A 13 -18.22 11.06 0.00
CA PHE A 13 -17.58 11.87 1.04
C PHE A 13 -16.48 12.80 0.51
N SER A 14 -16.92 14.02 0.25
CA SER A 14 -16.37 15.17 -0.51
C SER A 14 -14.94 15.68 -0.24
N GLU A 15 -14.13 14.96 0.53
CA GLU A 15 -12.67 15.12 0.62
C GLU A 15 -12.05 13.81 1.16
N SER A 16 -11.96 12.75 0.34
CA SER A 16 -11.44 11.46 0.80
C SER A 16 -10.41 10.83 -0.14
N SER A 17 -9.38 10.23 0.47
CA SER A 17 -8.45 9.31 -0.20
C SER A 17 -9.08 7.93 -0.31
N VAL A 18 -9.03 7.30 -1.48
CA VAL A 18 -9.48 5.92 -1.67
C VAL A 18 -8.29 4.97 -1.53
N SER A 19 -8.49 3.83 -0.88
CA SER A 19 -7.53 2.73 -0.85
C SER A 19 -8.12 1.54 -1.59
N GLY A 20 -7.58 1.23 -2.77
CA GLY A 20 -8.00 0.07 -3.56
C GLY A 20 -7.29 -1.19 -3.10
N ILE A 21 -8.02 -2.26 -2.79
CA ILE A 21 -7.47 -3.48 -2.19
C ILE A 21 -7.92 -4.70 -3.00
N SER A 22 -6.96 -5.52 -3.41
CA SER A 22 -7.25 -6.80 -4.06
C SER A 22 -7.32 -7.92 -3.02
N VAL A 23 -8.35 -8.78 -3.09
CA VAL A 23 -8.44 -10.01 -2.28
C VAL A 23 -8.57 -11.22 -3.20
N ASP A 24 -7.49 -11.98 -3.32
CA ASP A 24 -7.51 -13.24 -4.07
C ASP A 24 -8.49 -14.24 -3.44
N LEU A 25 -9.52 -14.65 -4.19
CA LEU A 25 -10.42 -15.77 -3.88
C LEU A 25 -10.60 -16.64 -5.12
N ALA A 26 -9.82 -17.70 -5.24
CA ALA A 26 -9.90 -18.59 -6.39
C ALA A 26 -11.12 -19.53 -6.31
N ALA A 27 -12.24 -19.10 -6.89
CA ALA A 27 -13.19 -19.83 -7.75
C ALA A 27 -13.95 -21.11 -7.28
N GLU A 28 -15.29 -21.05 -7.39
CA GLU A 28 -16.08 -22.07 -8.11
C GLU A 28 -16.49 -21.60 -9.54
N TYR A 29 -15.94 -20.47 -10.00
CA TYR A 29 -15.97 -20.03 -11.40
C TYR A 29 -14.54 -19.94 -11.91
N ARG A 30 -14.11 -20.88 -12.78
CA ARG A 30 -12.80 -20.96 -13.48
C ARG A 30 -11.59 -20.49 -12.65
N ALA A 31 -10.61 -21.36 -12.40
CA ALA A 31 -9.31 -21.21 -11.68
C ALA A 31 -8.67 -19.83 -11.35
N ASN A 32 -9.09 -18.71 -11.95
CA ASN A 32 -8.53 -17.36 -11.83
C ASN A 32 -9.48 -16.29 -11.26
N SER A 33 -10.69 -16.62 -10.77
CA SER A 33 -11.57 -15.62 -10.14
C SER A 33 -10.98 -15.05 -8.84
N GLN A 34 -11.40 -13.85 -8.43
CA GLN A 34 -10.98 -13.19 -7.18
C GLN A 34 -12.04 -12.20 -6.68
N VAL A 35 -11.98 -11.81 -5.40
CA VAL A 35 -12.81 -10.74 -4.85
C VAL A 35 -11.99 -9.47 -4.66
N TYR A 36 -12.31 -8.43 -5.41
CA TYR A 36 -11.72 -7.13 -5.16
C TYR A 36 -12.52 -6.38 -4.09
N CYS A 37 -11.85 -5.70 -3.16
CA CYS A 37 -12.49 -4.94 -2.09
C CYS A 37 -11.98 -3.50 -2.10
N ILE A 38 -12.85 -2.52 -2.26
CA ILE A 38 -12.45 -1.11 -2.21
C ILE A 38 -12.77 -0.56 -0.83
N LEU A 39 -11.79 0.05 -0.18
CA LEU A 39 -11.96 0.70 1.11
C LEU A 39 -11.81 2.21 0.94
N ALA A 40 -12.73 2.95 1.55
CA ALA A 40 -12.69 4.41 1.60
C ALA A 40 -12.24 4.88 2.99
N GLU A 41 -11.47 5.96 3.02
CA GLU A 41 -11.05 6.64 4.24
C GLU A 41 -11.97 7.82 4.56
N MET A 42 -12.44 7.91 5.79
CA MET A 42 -13.27 9.00 6.31
C MET A 42 -12.58 9.64 7.51
N LYS A 43 -12.51 10.97 7.55
CA LYS A 43 -11.97 11.71 8.71
C LYS A 43 -12.93 11.55 9.89
N ALA A 44 -12.41 11.25 11.08
CA ALA A 44 -13.23 11.23 12.29
C ALA A 44 -13.69 12.65 12.66
N HIS A 45 -14.85 12.76 13.32
CA HIS A 45 -15.43 14.05 13.73
C HIS A 45 -14.54 14.86 14.70
N ASP A 46 -13.72 14.19 15.51
CA ASP A 46 -12.90 14.80 16.56
C ASP A 46 -11.47 15.16 16.11
N SER A 47 -11.22 15.27 14.79
CA SER A 47 -9.96 15.70 14.15
C SER A 47 -8.71 14.84 14.39
N ASN A 48 -8.80 13.76 15.19
CA ASN A 48 -7.64 12.95 15.60
C ASN A 48 -7.78 11.46 15.25
N GLY A 49 -8.40 11.16 14.12
CA GLY A 49 -8.48 9.79 13.64
C GLY A 49 -9.16 9.67 12.28
N LYS A 50 -9.23 8.44 11.82
CA LYS A 50 -9.93 8.08 10.61
C LYS A 50 -10.62 6.73 10.74
N TYR A 51 -11.70 6.62 9.99
CA TYR A 51 -12.38 5.38 9.71
C TYR A 51 -11.97 4.91 8.32
N VAL A 52 -11.72 3.61 8.18
CA VAL A 52 -11.47 3.00 6.88
C VAL A 52 -12.41 1.82 6.75
N LEU A 53 -13.34 1.92 5.81
CA LEU A 53 -14.46 1.01 5.66
C LEU A 53 -14.50 0.45 4.24
N PRO A 54 -14.83 -0.84 4.07
CA PRO A 54 -15.08 -1.38 2.74
C PRO A 54 -16.40 -0.81 2.22
N VAL A 55 -16.33 -0.19 1.04
CA VAL A 55 -17.46 0.45 0.36
C VAL A 55 -17.94 -0.37 -0.84
N LEU A 56 -17.11 -1.29 -1.35
CA LEU A 56 -17.46 -2.13 -2.49
C LEU A 56 -16.73 -3.47 -2.46
N TYR A 57 -17.44 -4.51 -2.87
CA TYR A 57 -16.89 -5.81 -3.21
C TYR A 57 -17.20 -6.12 -4.68
N ALA A 58 -16.20 -6.53 -5.46
CA ALA A 58 -16.36 -6.96 -6.84
C ALA A 58 -15.86 -8.39 -7.01
N LEU A 59 -16.72 -9.28 -7.52
CA LEU A 59 -16.29 -10.61 -7.95
C LEU A 59 -15.74 -10.52 -9.38
N LEU A 60 -14.42 -10.64 -9.52
CA LEU A 60 -13.74 -10.59 -10.80
C LEU A 60 -13.47 -12.00 -11.30
N LYS A 61 -13.66 -12.22 -12.61
CA LYS A 61 -13.45 -13.52 -13.26
C LYS A 61 -11.97 -13.88 -13.52
N ASP A 62 -11.11 -12.87 -13.54
CA ASP A 62 -9.68 -12.98 -13.81
C ASP A 62 -8.93 -11.72 -13.33
N LYS A 63 -7.60 -11.75 -13.39
CA LYS A 63 -6.71 -10.63 -13.02
C LYS A 63 -6.16 -9.88 -14.24
N THR A 64 -6.99 -9.70 -15.28
CA THR A 64 -6.56 -8.97 -16.48
C THR A 64 -6.83 -7.48 -16.37
N LYS A 65 -6.03 -6.66 -17.07
CA LYS A 65 -6.24 -5.20 -17.16
C LYS A 65 -7.67 -4.85 -17.58
N ASN A 66 -8.22 -5.57 -18.56
CA ASN A 66 -9.59 -5.38 -19.05
C ASN A 66 -10.65 -5.63 -17.97
N SER A 67 -10.47 -6.64 -17.11
CA SER A 67 -11.39 -6.90 -16.00
C SER A 67 -11.34 -5.78 -14.95
N TYR A 68 -10.15 -5.27 -14.62
CA TYR A 68 -10.02 -4.12 -13.72
C TYR A 68 -10.59 -2.83 -14.32
N GLN A 69 -10.31 -2.54 -15.58
CA GLN A 69 -10.89 -1.37 -16.28
C GLN A 69 -12.41 -1.42 -16.28
N LYS A 70 -13.01 -2.58 -16.58
CA LYS A 70 -14.47 -2.77 -16.53
C LYS A 70 -15.02 -2.54 -15.13
N MET A 71 -14.36 -3.07 -14.10
CA MET A 71 -14.76 -2.84 -12.70
C MET A 71 -14.75 -1.34 -12.38
N PHE A 72 -13.66 -0.63 -12.67
CA PHE A 72 -13.56 0.81 -12.41
C PHE A 72 -14.56 1.63 -13.23
N GLN A 73 -14.82 1.27 -14.50
CA GLN A 73 -15.83 1.92 -15.31
C GLN A 73 -17.24 1.73 -14.73
N LEU A 74 -17.57 0.52 -14.27
CA LEU A 74 -18.85 0.25 -13.60
C LEU A 74 -19.00 1.11 -12.34
N ILE A 75 -17.94 1.23 -11.53
CA ILE A 75 -17.92 2.09 -10.34
C ILE A 75 -18.23 3.54 -10.71
N LYS A 76 -17.57 4.10 -11.74
CA LYS A 76 -17.82 5.47 -12.21
C LYS A 76 -19.23 5.66 -12.76
N ASN A 77 -19.77 4.65 -13.43
CA ASN A 77 -21.12 4.72 -13.98
C ASN A 77 -22.18 4.67 -12.86
N THR A 78 -21.94 3.86 -11.82
CA THR A 78 -22.81 3.75 -10.64
C THR A 78 -22.72 5.00 -9.77
N TRP A 79 -21.52 5.55 -9.61
CA TRP A 79 -21.27 6.76 -8.83
C TRP A 79 -20.49 7.78 -9.67
N PRO A 80 -21.18 8.62 -10.46
CA PRO A 80 -20.53 9.60 -11.34
C PRO A 80 -19.62 10.60 -10.62
N ASN A 81 -19.88 10.83 -9.33
CA ASN A 81 -19.08 11.71 -8.48
C ASN A 81 -17.89 11.00 -7.80
N PHE A 82 -17.66 9.69 -8.07
CA PHE A 82 -16.49 8.95 -7.60
C PHE A 82 -15.22 9.56 -8.21
N ASN A 83 -14.53 10.41 -7.45
CA ASN A 83 -13.29 11.05 -7.91
C ASN A 83 -12.22 11.07 -6.81
N PRO A 84 -11.46 9.98 -6.62
CA PRO A 84 -10.49 9.87 -5.54
C PRO A 84 -9.27 10.76 -5.80
N ALA A 85 -8.83 11.52 -4.78
CA ALA A 85 -7.59 12.30 -4.90
C ALA A 85 -6.32 11.41 -4.81
N LEU A 86 -6.40 10.31 -4.07
CA LEU A 86 -5.32 9.36 -3.83
C LEU A 86 -5.87 7.95 -3.94
N ILE A 87 -5.16 7.07 -4.64
CA ILE A 87 -5.43 5.62 -4.68
C ILE A 87 -4.22 4.88 -4.12
N ASN A 88 -4.37 4.34 -2.91
CA ASN A 88 -3.38 3.44 -2.32
C ASN A 88 -3.60 2.01 -2.80
N MET A 89 -2.56 1.38 -3.35
CA MET A 89 -2.68 0.03 -3.90
C MET A 89 -1.38 -0.77 -3.83
N ASP A 90 -1.51 -2.05 -4.16
CA ASP A 90 -0.41 -3.00 -4.19
C ASP A 90 0.39 -2.89 -5.49
N PHE A 91 1.56 -3.51 -5.54
CA PHE A 91 2.46 -3.48 -6.70
C PHE A 91 2.03 -4.46 -7.80
N GLU A 92 0.79 -4.31 -8.28
CA GLU A 92 0.22 -5.05 -9.41
C GLU A 92 0.07 -4.13 -10.62
N LEU A 93 0.98 -4.28 -11.60
CA LEU A 93 1.10 -3.36 -12.74
C LEU A 93 -0.22 -3.20 -13.51
N VAL A 94 -0.90 -4.30 -13.82
CA VAL A 94 -2.15 -4.27 -14.59
C VAL A 94 -3.27 -3.52 -13.88
N THR A 95 -3.32 -3.59 -12.54
CA THR A 95 -4.31 -2.87 -11.72
C THR A 95 -3.95 -1.39 -11.62
N ILE A 96 -2.66 -1.07 -11.45
CA ILE A 96 -2.15 0.30 -11.46
C ILE A 96 -2.48 1.00 -12.78
N GLU A 97 -2.18 0.36 -13.90
CA GLU A 97 -2.46 0.92 -15.23
C GLU A 97 -3.96 1.13 -15.44
N ALA A 98 -4.79 0.15 -15.06
CA ALA A 98 -6.24 0.27 -15.16
C ALA A 98 -6.78 1.43 -14.30
N ALA A 99 -6.29 1.58 -13.07
CA ALA A 99 -6.68 2.69 -12.20
C ALA A 99 -6.22 4.05 -12.76
N SER A 100 -5.00 4.12 -13.29
CA SER A 100 -4.44 5.36 -13.85
C SER A 100 -5.21 5.86 -15.07
N GLU A 101 -5.70 4.94 -15.90
CA GLU A 101 -6.51 5.28 -17.08
C GLU A 101 -7.92 5.71 -16.69
N GLN A 102 -8.48 5.13 -15.63
CA GLN A 102 -9.86 5.39 -15.21
C GLN A 102 -9.98 6.61 -14.28
N PHE A 103 -8.91 6.92 -13.53
CA PHE A 103 -8.81 8.04 -12.59
C PHE A 103 -7.52 8.83 -12.86
N PRO A 104 -7.43 9.57 -13.99
CA PRO A 104 -6.21 10.28 -14.38
C PRO A 104 -5.80 11.40 -13.42
N ASP A 105 -6.77 11.97 -12.70
CA ASP A 105 -6.54 13.04 -11.72
C ASP A 105 -6.12 12.48 -10.33
N ALA A 106 -6.27 11.17 -10.12
CA ALA A 106 -5.92 10.54 -8.86
C ALA A 106 -4.42 10.28 -8.79
N ARG A 107 -3.79 10.66 -7.67
CA ARG A 107 -2.42 10.22 -7.38
C ARG A 107 -2.43 8.73 -7.03
N ILE A 108 -1.74 7.90 -7.80
CA ILE A 108 -1.55 6.48 -7.46
C ILE A 108 -0.31 6.34 -6.58
N ALA A 109 -0.47 5.66 -5.45
CA ALA A 109 0.62 5.45 -4.52
C ALA A 109 0.72 3.98 -4.10
N GLY A 110 1.95 3.46 -4.18
CA GLY A 110 2.30 2.12 -3.74
C GLY A 110 2.28 2.02 -2.21
N CYS A 111 1.78 0.89 -1.71
CA CYS A 111 1.81 0.58 -0.29
C CYS A 111 3.22 0.22 0.19
N PHE A 112 3.76 0.95 1.18
CA PHE A 112 5.08 0.68 1.76
C PHE A 112 5.17 -0.74 2.36
N PHE A 113 4.11 -1.22 2.98
CA PHE A 113 4.06 -2.59 3.52
C PHE A 113 4.25 -3.64 2.41
N HIS A 114 3.61 -3.45 1.26
CA HIS A 114 3.77 -4.35 0.11
C HIS A 114 5.15 -4.27 -0.53
N LEU A 115 5.75 -3.07 -0.58
CA LEU A 115 7.13 -2.89 -1.02
C LEU A 115 8.10 -3.68 -0.12
N ILE A 116 7.92 -3.59 1.20
CA ILE A 116 8.70 -4.35 2.20
C ILE A 116 8.44 -5.86 2.09
N LYS A 117 7.20 -6.30 1.83
CA LYS A 117 6.84 -7.70 1.60
C LYS A 117 7.54 -8.25 0.34
N ASN A 118 7.58 -7.48 -0.74
CA ASN A 118 8.30 -7.84 -1.96
C ASN A 118 9.81 -7.95 -1.72
N PHE A 119 10.37 -7.04 -0.93
CA PHE A 119 11.76 -7.13 -0.50
C PHE A 119 12.05 -8.37 0.35
N LYS A 120 11.18 -8.72 1.31
CA LYS A 120 11.29 -9.95 2.11
C LYS A 120 11.26 -11.20 1.21
N LYS A 121 10.32 -11.26 0.26
CA LYS A 121 10.25 -12.35 -0.73
C LYS A 121 11.57 -12.45 -1.51
N LYS A 122 12.09 -11.31 -2.00
CA LYS A 122 13.36 -11.29 -2.74
C LYS A 122 14.53 -11.78 -1.88
N LEU A 123 14.56 -11.42 -0.60
CA LEU A 123 15.54 -11.91 0.37
C LEU A 123 15.45 -13.42 0.55
N ILE A 124 14.26 -13.96 0.85
CA ILE A 124 14.03 -15.40 1.07
C ILE A 124 14.53 -16.24 -0.11
N HIS A 125 14.27 -15.79 -1.33
CA HIS A 125 14.70 -16.47 -2.56
C HIS A 125 16.14 -16.12 -2.99
N SER A 126 16.94 -15.57 -2.09
CA SER A 126 18.35 -15.23 -2.36
C SER A 126 19.28 -15.95 -1.38
N ALA A 127 20.50 -16.21 -1.82
CA ALA A 127 21.53 -16.85 -1.00
C ALA A 127 21.94 -16.05 0.26
N ILE A 128 21.51 -14.78 0.36
CA ILE A 128 21.87 -13.88 1.46
C ILE A 128 20.82 -13.83 2.59
N PHE A 129 19.75 -14.63 2.52
CA PHE A 129 18.72 -14.63 3.57
C PHE A 129 19.28 -15.05 4.93
N ALA A 130 20.13 -16.08 4.96
CA ALA A 130 20.74 -16.56 6.19
C ALA A 130 21.57 -15.46 6.86
N GLU A 131 22.42 -14.77 6.09
CA GLU A 131 23.23 -13.65 6.58
C GLU A 131 22.36 -12.45 7.01
N TYR A 132 21.28 -12.15 6.28
CA TYR A 132 20.32 -11.13 6.68
C TYR A 132 19.68 -11.42 8.05
N ARG A 133 19.45 -12.69 8.40
CA ARG A 133 18.85 -13.07 9.69
C ARG A 133 19.87 -13.07 10.83
N SER A 134 21.11 -13.47 10.58
CA SER A 134 22.12 -13.67 11.63
C SER A 134 23.04 -12.47 11.84
N ASN A 135 23.18 -11.57 10.86
CA ASN A 135 24.05 -10.40 10.94
C ASN A 135 23.23 -9.10 10.94
N GLN A 136 23.18 -8.43 12.10
CA GLN A 136 22.43 -7.19 12.28
C GLN A 136 22.95 -6.04 11.41
N GLU A 137 24.27 -5.92 11.24
CA GLU A 137 24.87 -4.89 10.39
C GLU A 137 24.47 -5.09 8.93
N PHE A 138 24.59 -6.32 8.43
CA PHE A 138 24.14 -6.68 7.09
C PHE A 138 22.66 -6.36 6.90
N ALA A 139 21.82 -6.71 7.88
CA ALA A 139 20.39 -6.46 7.83
C ALA A 139 20.07 -4.96 7.78
N VAL A 140 20.78 -4.12 8.55
CA VAL A 140 20.62 -2.66 8.52
C VAL A 140 21.04 -2.12 7.16
N LYS A 141 22.21 -2.49 6.64
CA LYS A 141 22.69 -2.05 5.32
C LYS A 141 21.73 -2.46 4.19
N ALA A 142 21.15 -3.66 4.26
CA ALA A 142 20.12 -4.09 3.33
C ALA A 142 18.81 -3.28 3.46
N ARG A 143 18.39 -2.91 4.68
CA ARG A 143 17.21 -2.06 4.91
C ARG A 143 17.43 -0.58 4.55
N MET A 144 18.66 -0.09 4.51
CA MET A 144 18.95 1.26 3.99
C MET A 144 18.48 1.42 2.54
N LEU A 145 18.54 0.35 1.73
CA LEU A 145 17.97 0.37 0.38
C LEU A 145 16.46 0.63 0.39
N MET A 146 15.73 -0.02 1.30
CA MET A 146 14.28 0.19 1.44
C MET A 146 13.93 1.55 2.04
N SER A 147 14.88 2.18 2.74
CA SER A 147 14.72 3.53 3.28
C SER A 147 14.65 4.61 2.20
N LEU A 148 15.05 4.28 0.96
CA LEU A 148 14.85 5.16 -0.20
C LEU A 148 13.38 5.53 -0.43
N VAL A 149 12.42 4.74 0.09
CA VAL A 149 11.00 5.10 0.06
C VAL A 149 10.76 6.48 0.67
N PHE A 150 11.60 6.88 1.63
CA PHE A 150 11.49 8.15 2.34
C PHE A 150 12.47 9.19 1.77
N VAL A 151 12.95 9.04 0.55
CA VAL A 151 13.78 10.06 -0.12
C VAL A 151 12.89 10.83 -1.10
N PRO A 152 13.03 12.16 -1.24
CA PRO A 152 12.27 12.88 -2.24
C PRO A 152 12.53 12.32 -3.64
N PRO A 153 11.50 12.21 -4.51
CA PRO A 153 11.61 11.53 -5.80
C PRO A 153 12.80 11.99 -6.65
N ALA A 154 13.10 13.29 -6.65
CA ALA A 154 14.18 13.89 -7.42
C ALA A 154 15.57 13.35 -7.03
N PHE A 155 15.78 12.99 -5.76
CA PHE A 155 17.08 12.53 -5.23
C PHE A 155 17.21 11.00 -5.19
N ALA A 156 16.14 10.26 -5.45
CA ALA A 156 16.12 8.80 -5.25
C ALA A 156 17.17 8.06 -6.10
N ARG A 157 17.42 8.51 -7.34
CA ARG A 157 18.43 7.89 -8.21
C ARG A 157 19.86 8.16 -7.73
N ASP A 158 20.14 9.39 -7.32
CA ASP A 158 21.46 9.80 -6.86
C ASP A 158 21.82 9.12 -5.54
N ILE A 159 20.90 9.17 -4.56
CA ILE A 159 21.09 8.53 -3.26
C ILE A 159 21.19 7.00 -3.39
N PHE A 160 20.53 6.39 -4.37
CA PHE A 160 20.73 4.98 -4.68
C PHE A 160 22.18 4.67 -5.15
N GLN A 161 22.79 5.54 -5.97
CA GLN A 161 24.20 5.38 -6.38
C GLN A 161 25.18 5.69 -5.23
N GLU A 162 24.89 6.71 -4.43
CA GLU A 162 25.67 7.03 -3.22
C GLU A 162 25.69 5.85 -2.26
N LEU A 163 24.51 5.27 -1.97
CA LEU A 163 24.39 4.08 -1.11
C LEU A 163 25.19 2.90 -1.67
N LYS A 164 25.08 2.64 -2.97
CA LYS A 164 25.85 1.58 -3.63
C LYS A 164 27.36 1.77 -3.45
N THR A 165 27.82 3.03 -3.47
CA THR A 165 29.24 3.38 -3.31
C THR A 165 29.68 3.27 -1.85
N ASP A 166 28.90 3.81 -0.90
CA ASP A 166 29.15 3.76 0.55
C ASP A 166 29.29 2.33 1.09
N LEU A 167 28.48 1.41 0.59
CA LEU A 167 28.54 0.01 1.01
C LEU A 167 29.89 -0.66 0.70
N GLY A 168 30.65 -0.12 -0.26
CA GLY A 168 31.94 -0.66 -0.67
C GLY A 168 31.84 -2.01 -1.38
N VAL A 169 32.95 -2.44 -1.97
CA VAL A 169 32.99 -3.61 -2.87
C VAL A 169 32.56 -4.89 -2.17
N GLN A 170 33.01 -5.13 -0.93
CA GLN A 170 32.77 -6.39 -0.23
C GLN A 170 31.28 -6.59 0.11
N MET A 171 30.62 -5.58 0.68
CA MET A 171 29.18 -5.66 0.98
C MET A 171 28.36 -5.71 -0.31
N MET A 172 28.73 -4.92 -1.32
CA MET A 172 28.03 -4.92 -2.61
C MET A 172 28.11 -6.26 -3.34
N ARG A 173 29.20 -7.02 -3.24
CA ARG A 173 29.26 -8.39 -3.82
C ARG A 173 28.12 -9.27 -3.30
N LYS A 174 27.73 -9.12 -2.04
CA LYS A 174 26.62 -9.85 -1.42
C LYS A 174 25.27 -9.25 -1.77
N LEU A 175 25.12 -7.92 -1.72
CA LEU A 175 23.85 -7.22 -1.94
C LEU A 175 23.49 -7.01 -3.42
N THR A 176 24.40 -7.31 -4.35
CA THR A 176 24.19 -7.16 -5.81
C THR A 176 22.86 -7.74 -6.31
N PRO A 177 22.44 -8.96 -5.93
CA PRO A 177 21.16 -9.52 -6.40
C PRO A 177 19.94 -8.68 -6.02
N ILE A 178 19.99 -8.03 -4.86
CA ILE A 178 18.92 -7.17 -4.34
C ILE A 178 18.99 -5.80 -4.99
N PHE A 179 20.18 -5.20 -5.09
CA PHE A 179 20.34 -3.90 -5.76
C PHE A 179 19.94 -3.97 -7.23
N ASN A 180 20.28 -5.05 -7.93
CA ASN A 180 19.86 -5.25 -9.32
C ASN A 180 18.34 -5.44 -9.45
N TRP A 181 17.73 -6.18 -8.51
CA TRP A 181 16.27 -6.29 -8.44
C TRP A 181 15.64 -4.92 -8.20
N PHE A 182 16.09 -4.19 -7.18
CA PHE A 182 15.52 -2.88 -6.87
C PHE A 182 15.71 -1.90 -8.02
N LYS A 183 16.89 -1.91 -8.65
CA LYS A 183 17.16 -1.11 -9.84
C LYS A 183 16.20 -1.41 -10.98
N LYS A 184 15.99 -2.69 -11.29
CA LYS A 184 15.09 -3.13 -12.38
C LYS A 184 13.64 -2.68 -12.16
N TYR A 185 13.12 -2.80 -10.94
CA TYR A 185 11.70 -2.59 -10.67
C TYR A 185 11.35 -1.17 -10.21
N TYR A 186 12.29 -0.43 -9.60
CA TYR A 186 11.98 0.82 -8.89
C TYR A 186 12.85 2.04 -9.28
N ILE A 187 14.10 1.86 -9.70
CA ILE A 187 15.01 2.99 -10.05
C ILE A 187 15.09 3.25 -11.55
N GLY A 188 15.13 2.17 -12.34
CA GLY A 188 15.37 2.20 -13.78
C GLY A 188 16.84 2.40 -14.14
N ALA A 189 17.07 2.66 -15.42
CA ALA A 189 18.35 3.06 -15.99
C ALA A 189 18.10 4.08 -17.12
N PRO A 190 19.11 4.87 -17.53
CA PRO A 190 19.00 5.69 -18.73
C PRO A 190 18.52 4.85 -19.93
N GLY A 191 17.45 5.30 -20.60
CA GLY A 191 16.83 4.59 -21.72
C GLY A 191 16.02 3.33 -21.35
N ARG A 192 15.85 3.03 -20.06
CA ARG A 192 15.01 1.93 -19.57
C ARG A 192 14.33 2.33 -18.26
N GLU A 193 13.08 2.79 -18.38
CA GLU A 193 12.26 3.11 -17.21
C GLU A 193 12.04 1.89 -16.31
N ALA A 194 11.85 2.17 -15.02
CA ALA A 194 11.48 1.17 -14.04
C ALA A 194 10.05 0.66 -14.31
N MET A 195 9.76 -0.57 -13.90
CA MET A 195 8.38 -1.09 -13.93
C MET A 195 7.44 -0.24 -13.07
N PHE A 196 7.93 0.28 -11.94
CA PHE A 196 7.18 1.15 -11.06
C PHE A 196 7.90 2.51 -10.96
N PRO A 197 7.27 3.62 -11.40
CA PRO A 197 7.86 4.95 -11.35
C PRO A 197 8.23 5.38 -9.93
N ILE A 198 9.26 6.21 -9.79
CA ILE A 198 9.76 6.69 -8.48
C ILE A 198 8.67 7.39 -7.66
N ALA A 199 7.87 8.25 -8.30
CA ALA A 199 6.77 8.94 -7.64
C ALA A 199 5.71 7.98 -7.08
N LEU A 200 5.54 6.79 -7.67
CA LEU A 200 4.55 5.80 -7.22
C LEU A 200 4.98 5.17 -5.89
N TRP A 201 6.24 4.77 -5.74
CA TRP A 201 6.67 3.99 -4.58
C TRP A 201 7.29 4.81 -3.46
N THR A 202 7.69 6.06 -3.71
CA THR A 202 8.16 6.95 -2.65
C THR A 202 6.99 7.42 -1.77
N ALA A 203 7.29 7.65 -0.50
CA ALA A 203 6.36 8.08 0.54
C ALA A 203 6.90 9.31 1.30
N TYR A 204 7.89 10.02 0.73
CA TYR A 204 8.48 11.22 1.34
C TYR A 204 7.43 12.30 1.62
N GLU A 205 6.79 12.81 0.56
CA GLU A 205 5.77 13.85 0.64
C GLU A 205 4.57 13.40 1.48
N ARG A 206 4.14 12.15 1.26
CA ARG A 206 3.04 11.53 2.02
C ARG A 206 3.34 11.45 3.52
N THR A 207 4.59 11.14 3.89
CA THR A 207 5.00 11.14 5.30
C THR A 207 4.90 12.54 5.88
N LEU A 208 5.38 13.56 5.18
CA LEU A 208 5.30 14.96 5.63
C LEU A 208 3.84 15.45 5.75
N ALA A 209 2.98 15.03 4.82
CA ALA A 209 1.55 15.33 4.82
C ALA A 209 0.75 14.55 5.89
N GLY A 210 1.39 13.65 6.65
CA GLY A 210 0.70 12.83 7.65
C GLY A 210 -0.22 11.76 7.05
N GLU A 211 -0.09 11.47 5.75
CA GLU A 211 -0.90 10.47 5.08
C GLU A 211 -0.47 9.04 5.46
N ASP A 212 -1.42 8.10 5.38
CA ASP A 212 -1.10 6.70 5.59
C ASP A 212 -0.18 6.19 4.49
N ARG A 213 0.78 5.35 4.89
CA ARG A 213 1.82 4.77 4.01
C ARG A 213 1.66 3.26 3.86
N THR A 214 0.84 2.67 4.73
CA THR A 214 0.61 1.23 4.86
C THR A 214 -0.85 0.94 4.67
N ASN A 215 -1.17 -0.16 4.02
CA ASN A 215 -2.55 -0.58 3.81
C ASN A 215 -3.02 -1.52 4.93
N ASN A 216 -2.80 -1.16 6.21
CA ASN A 216 -3.09 -2.08 7.33
C ASN A 216 -4.58 -2.43 7.43
N PHE A 217 -5.45 -1.47 7.11
CA PHE A 217 -6.89 -1.67 7.06
C PHE A 217 -7.28 -2.67 5.96
N ALA A 218 -6.61 -2.62 4.80
CA ALA A 218 -6.73 -3.65 3.77
C ALA A 218 -6.42 -5.04 4.25
N GLU A 219 -5.26 -5.19 4.88
CA GLU A 219 -4.77 -6.48 5.32
C GLU A 219 -5.64 -7.03 6.44
N ALA A 220 -6.22 -6.15 7.27
CA ALA A 220 -7.21 -6.54 8.27
C ALA A 220 -8.52 -6.99 7.61
N ALA A 221 -9.04 -6.24 6.64
CA ALA A 221 -10.24 -6.59 5.88
C ALA A 221 -10.05 -7.91 5.11
N HIS A 222 -8.92 -8.06 4.41
CA HIS A 222 -8.53 -9.29 3.71
C HIS A 222 -8.49 -10.50 4.66
N ARG A 223 -7.78 -10.40 5.79
CA ARG A 223 -7.71 -11.48 6.78
C ARG A 223 -9.07 -11.84 7.37
N LYS A 224 -9.91 -10.83 7.63
CA LYS A 224 -11.27 -11.03 8.12
C LYS A 224 -12.12 -11.75 7.08
N LEU A 225 -12.07 -11.33 5.81
CA LEU A 225 -12.75 -12.03 4.71
C LEU A 225 -12.27 -13.47 4.60
N GLN A 226 -10.95 -13.71 4.54
CA GLN A 226 -10.38 -15.06 4.49
C GLN A 226 -10.86 -15.95 5.66
N SER A 227 -10.87 -15.41 6.88
CA SER A 227 -11.40 -16.12 8.05
C SER A 227 -12.91 -16.37 7.97
N LEU A 228 -13.67 -15.43 7.41
CA LEU A 228 -15.12 -15.57 7.23
C LEU A 228 -15.45 -16.56 6.13
N PHE A 229 -14.65 -16.65 5.07
CA PHE A 229 -14.79 -17.65 4.01
C PHE A 229 -14.42 -19.04 4.53
N GLY A 230 -13.27 -19.19 5.19
CA GLY A 230 -12.84 -20.45 5.81
C GLY A 230 -12.73 -21.63 4.84
N MET A 231 -12.79 -21.36 3.53
CA MET A 231 -12.71 -22.32 2.44
C MET A 231 -12.35 -21.59 1.15
N ASP A 232 -11.63 -22.27 0.26
CA ASP A 232 -11.15 -21.67 -0.99
C ASP A 232 -12.26 -21.54 -2.06
N HIS A 233 -13.30 -22.38 -1.98
CA HIS A 233 -14.32 -22.54 -3.03
C HIS A 233 -15.77 -22.51 -2.50
N PRO A 234 -16.28 -21.36 -2.01
CA PRO A 234 -17.67 -21.28 -1.59
C PRO A 234 -18.61 -21.25 -2.80
N SER A 235 -19.76 -21.92 -2.70
CA SER A 235 -20.88 -21.74 -3.64
C SER A 235 -21.36 -20.29 -3.64
N LEU A 236 -22.02 -19.82 -4.71
CA LEU A 236 -22.49 -18.43 -4.80
C LEU A 236 -23.41 -18.02 -3.63
N GLY A 237 -24.29 -18.91 -3.18
CA GLY A 237 -25.16 -18.67 -2.02
C GLY A 237 -24.34 -18.47 -0.74
N ASN A 238 -23.43 -19.42 -0.44
CA ASN A 238 -22.52 -19.31 0.70
C ASN A 238 -21.62 -18.07 0.60
N PHE A 239 -21.20 -17.72 -0.60
CA PHE A 239 -20.39 -16.54 -0.86
C PHE A 239 -21.13 -15.25 -0.45
N LEU A 240 -22.37 -15.10 -0.94
CA LEU A 240 -23.21 -13.94 -0.63
C LEU A 240 -23.55 -13.87 0.87
N ASP A 241 -23.86 -14.99 1.50
CA ASP A 241 -24.19 -15.02 2.93
C ASP A 241 -22.99 -14.65 3.80
N ARG A 242 -21.79 -15.08 3.42
CA ARG A 242 -20.55 -14.69 4.12
C ARG A 242 -20.20 -13.22 3.91
N LEU A 243 -20.43 -12.66 2.73
CA LEU A 243 -20.30 -11.22 2.50
C LEU A 243 -21.30 -10.42 3.33
N LYS A 244 -22.57 -10.84 3.40
CA LYS A 244 -23.57 -10.20 4.28
C LYS A 244 -23.14 -10.24 5.75
N ASN A 245 -22.54 -11.34 6.19
CA ASN A 245 -22.00 -11.43 7.56
C ASN A 245 -20.77 -10.53 7.77
N ALA A 246 -19.91 -10.36 6.76
CA ALA A 246 -18.83 -9.38 6.81
C ALA A 246 -19.38 -7.95 6.94
N GLN A 247 -20.43 -7.64 6.16
CA GLN A 247 -21.09 -6.34 6.14
C GLN A 247 -21.66 -5.94 7.50
N LYS A 248 -22.36 -6.84 8.21
CA LYS A 248 -22.89 -6.57 9.56
C LYS A 248 -21.86 -5.98 10.53
N SER A 249 -20.61 -6.41 10.45
CA SER A 249 -19.54 -5.88 11.31
C SER A 249 -19.00 -4.53 10.84
N HIS A 250 -19.08 -4.23 9.54
CA HIS A 250 -18.75 -2.92 8.99
C HIS A 250 -19.87 -1.91 9.28
N ASP A 251 -21.14 -2.32 9.19
CA ASP A 251 -22.30 -1.50 9.56
C ASP A 251 -22.16 -1.02 11.00
N ARG A 252 -21.80 -1.92 11.93
CA ARG A 252 -21.49 -1.52 13.31
C ARG A 252 -20.38 -0.46 13.39
N THR A 253 -19.34 -0.56 12.58
CA THR A 253 -18.22 0.40 12.60
C THR A 253 -18.63 1.75 12.01
N TYR A 254 -19.50 1.73 11.00
CA TYR A 254 -20.13 2.92 10.44
C TYR A 254 -21.08 3.59 11.45
N GLU A 255 -21.90 2.82 12.17
CA GLU A 255 -22.73 3.32 13.26
C GLU A 255 -21.88 3.96 14.38
N GLU A 256 -20.74 3.38 14.71
CA GLU A 256 -19.80 4.00 15.65
C GLU A 256 -19.28 5.36 15.15
N TYR A 257 -19.00 5.48 13.84
CA TYR A 257 -18.66 6.75 13.20
C TYR A 257 -19.82 7.76 13.28
N VAL A 258 -21.04 7.36 12.91
CA VAL A 258 -22.25 8.22 12.96
C VAL A 258 -22.53 8.70 14.39
N MET A 259 -22.29 7.85 15.39
CA MET A 259 -22.40 8.21 16.81
C MET A 259 -21.29 9.14 17.31
N GLY A 260 -20.30 9.51 16.47
CA GLY A 260 -19.17 10.34 16.86
C GLY A 260 -18.19 9.64 17.81
N LYS A 261 -18.16 8.30 17.83
CA LYS A 261 -17.17 7.58 18.64
C LYS A 261 -15.78 7.76 18.03
N PRO A 262 -14.71 7.66 18.84
CA PRO A 262 -13.35 7.68 18.30
C PRO A 262 -13.02 6.35 17.61
N PRO A 263 -12.23 6.37 16.52
CA PRO A 263 -11.82 5.16 15.82
C PRO A 263 -10.84 4.31 16.66
N GLN A 264 -10.60 3.08 16.22
CA GLN A 264 -9.65 2.18 16.89
C GLN A 264 -8.24 2.75 16.91
N LYS A 265 -7.63 2.76 18.10
CA LYS A 265 -6.29 3.32 18.30
C LYS A 265 -5.23 2.40 17.69
N LYS A 266 -4.33 2.99 16.89
CA LYS A 266 -3.11 2.32 16.41
C LYS A 266 -2.23 1.93 17.59
N ARG A 267 -1.60 0.74 17.54
CA ARG A 267 -0.73 0.26 18.62
C ARG A 267 0.44 1.24 18.83
N ARG A 268 0.79 1.48 20.11
CA ARG A 268 1.77 2.50 20.50
C ARG A 268 3.12 2.35 19.79
N LYS A 269 3.63 1.12 19.66
CA LYS A 269 4.90 0.84 18.97
C LYS A 269 4.96 1.38 17.53
N TYR A 270 3.83 1.32 16.80
CA TYR A 270 3.77 1.80 15.43
C TYR A 270 3.62 3.33 15.39
N LEU A 271 2.85 3.91 16.32
CA LEU A 271 2.78 5.38 16.47
C LEU A 271 4.15 5.99 16.77
N ASP A 272 4.92 5.37 17.67
CA ASP A 272 6.25 5.86 18.01
C ASP A 272 7.23 5.70 16.84
N ALA A 273 7.12 4.62 16.06
CA ALA A 273 7.88 4.44 14.83
C ALA A 273 7.51 5.49 13.77
N ASP A 274 6.22 5.76 13.56
CA ASP A 274 5.74 6.78 12.63
C ASP A 274 6.29 8.16 13.00
N LYS A 275 6.23 8.53 14.29
CA LYS A 275 6.80 9.80 14.80
C LYS A 275 8.30 9.92 14.55
N ARG A 276 9.06 8.86 14.83
CA ARG A 276 10.51 8.85 14.56
C ARG A 276 10.82 8.96 13.07
N ILE A 277 10.06 8.27 12.22
CA ILE A 277 10.20 8.40 10.77
C ILE A 277 9.86 9.82 10.31
N LEU A 278 8.75 10.40 10.77
CA LEU A 278 8.35 11.76 10.44
C LEU A 278 9.44 12.78 10.81
N ASN A 279 9.99 12.67 12.02
CA ASN A 279 11.08 13.53 12.47
C ASN A 279 12.33 13.40 11.57
N LEU A 280 12.68 12.18 11.17
CA LEU A 280 13.80 11.96 10.26
C LEU A 280 13.50 12.57 8.90
N VAL A 281 12.34 12.28 8.30
CA VAL A 281 11.91 12.77 6.99
C VAL A 281 11.89 14.30 6.94
N GLY A 282 11.38 14.96 7.99
CA GLY A 282 11.42 16.41 8.13
C GLY A 282 12.82 17.02 8.22
N SER A 283 13.85 16.21 8.52
CA SER A 283 15.25 16.66 8.55
C SER A 283 15.98 16.54 7.21
N PHE A 284 15.34 16.03 6.15
CA PHE A 284 16.01 15.71 4.89
C PHE A 284 16.66 16.92 4.22
N GLU A 285 16.02 18.10 4.23
CA GLU A 285 16.55 19.31 3.59
C GLU A 285 17.93 19.73 4.15
N GLY A 286 18.23 19.38 5.40
CA GLY A 286 19.54 19.62 6.01
C GLY A 286 20.63 18.60 5.60
N ARG A 287 20.31 17.57 4.80
CA ARG A 287 21.22 16.45 4.46
C ARG A 287 21.98 16.72 3.15
N ASN A 288 22.94 17.65 3.23
CA ASN A 288 23.68 18.15 2.06
C ASN A 288 24.93 17.33 1.68
N THR A 289 25.36 16.39 2.54
CA THR A 289 26.55 15.54 2.28
C THR A 289 26.16 14.08 2.13
N VAL A 290 26.97 13.31 1.38
CA VAL A 290 26.80 11.85 1.24
C VAL A 290 26.73 11.19 2.62
N GLN A 291 27.63 11.54 3.53
CA GLN A 291 27.65 11.02 4.90
C GLN A 291 26.32 11.28 5.62
N SER A 292 25.81 12.51 5.57
CA SER A 292 24.56 12.88 6.23
C SER A 292 23.35 12.12 5.63
N ARG A 293 23.36 11.84 4.33
CA ARG A 293 22.34 11.05 3.61
C ARG A 293 22.42 9.57 3.99
N MET A 294 23.62 9.01 4.16
CA MET A 294 23.78 7.63 4.64
C MET A 294 23.30 7.49 6.09
N GLU A 295 23.59 8.46 6.95
CA GLU A 295 23.04 8.51 8.31
C GLU A 295 21.51 8.61 8.32
N TYR A 296 20.94 9.41 7.41
CA TYR A 296 19.51 9.50 7.21
C TYR A 296 18.89 8.14 6.86
N LEU A 297 19.41 7.45 5.83
CA LEU A 297 18.93 6.11 5.46
C LEU A 297 19.12 5.10 6.59
N LYS A 298 20.24 5.17 7.31
CA LYS A 298 20.53 4.27 8.44
C LYS A 298 19.53 4.51 9.58
N GLY A 299 19.24 5.76 9.92
CA GLY A 299 18.24 6.13 10.93
C GLY A 299 16.85 5.59 10.57
N LEU A 300 16.43 5.73 9.32
CA LEU A 300 15.17 5.18 8.82
C LEU A 300 15.13 3.65 8.92
N ALA A 301 16.22 2.98 8.55
CA ALA A 301 16.35 1.52 8.56
C ALA A 301 16.20 0.87 9.95
N TYR A 302 16.33 1.64 11.05
CA TYR A 302 16.05 1.19 12.41
C TYR A 302 14.57 1.30 12.81
N ASN A 303 13.76 2.02 12.04
CA ASN A 303 12.37 2.33 12.40
C ASN A 303 11.33 1.41 11.76
N PHE A 304 11.75 0.54 10.86
CA PHE A 304 10.90 -0.52 10.33
C PHE A 304 11.67 -1.84 10.29
N VAL A 305 10.99 -2.89 10.73
CA VAL A 305 11.51 -4.26 10.69
C VAL A 305 10.55 -5.08 9.86
N MET A 306 11.10 -5.95 9.02
CA MET A 306 10.32 -7.03 8.44
C MET A 306 10.06 -8.01 9.57
N ASP A 307 8.85 -8.00 10.16
CA ASP A 307 8.46 -8.98 11.17
C ASP A 307 8.85 -10.39 10.68
N GLN A 308 9.44 -11.18 11.59
CA GLN A 308 10.07 -12.49 11.30
C GLN A 308 9.11 -13.45 10.62
#